data_AF-A0A7C6F8C2-F1
#
_entry.id   AF-A0A7C6F8C2-F1
#
_cell.length_a   1.000
_cell.length_b   1.000
_cell.length_c   1.000
_cell.angle_alpha   90.00
_cell.angle_beta   90.00
_cell.angle_gamma   90.00
#
_symmetry.space_group_name_H-M   'P 1'
#
loop_
_entity.id
_entity.type
_entity.pdbx_description
1 polymer ?
#
loop_
_entity_poly.entity_id
_entity_poly.type
_entity_poly.pdbx_seq_one_letter_code
_entity_poly.pdbx_strand_id
1 'polypeptide(L)'
;MAFMHFDESIEIIKNIEINILKKEKRYLTDALGFVLAEDIIADHNSPEFPTSAMDGYAVKHEDLALGKLSISSINPAGSDLVDEVVRGTCIKTFTGSLMPHGADTLIPI
;
A
#
# COMPACT_ATOMS: atom_id res chain seq x y z
N MET A 1 30.79 48.84 -18.87
CA MET A 1 30.87 47.43 -18.43
C MET A 1 29.48 46.85 -18.65
N ALA A 2 29.31 45.92 -19.59
CA ALA A 2 27.99 45.34 -19.87
C ALA A 2 27.77 44.16 -18.93
N PHE A 3 26.61 44.10 -18.28
CA PHE A 3 26.21 42.98 -17.44
C PHE A 3 25.67 41.85 -18.32
N MET A 4 25.94 40.60 -17.92
CA MET A 4 25.41 39.40 -18.56
C MET A 4 23.89 39.33 -18.37
N HIS A 5 23.17 38.82 -19.39
CA HIS A 5 21.73 38.63 -19.29
C HIS A 5 21.40 37.51 -18.28
N PHE A 6 20.22 37.58 -17.65
CA PHE A 6 19.80 36.60 -16.64
C PHE A 6 19.81 35.17 -17.20
N ASP A 7 19.24 34.95 -18.38
CA ASP A 7 19.14 33.61 -18.98
C ASP A 7 20.52 33.02 -19.31
N GLU A 8 21.42 33.84 -19.84
CA GLU A 8 22.81 33.45 -20.13
C GLU A 8 23.55 33.05 -18.84
N SER A 9 23.31 33.79 -17.75
CA SER A 9 23.85 33.45 -16.43
C SER A 9 23.32 32.11 -15.91
N ILE A 10 22.02 31.83 -16.10
CA ILE A 10 21.40 30.57 -15.70
C ILE A 10 21.91 29.39 -16.53
N GLU A 11 22.10 29.56 -17.84
CA GLU A 11 22.66 28.52 -18.71
C GLU A 11 24.08 28.15 -18.30
N ILE A 12 24.93 29.15 -18.00
CA ILE A 12 26.29 28.89 -17.51
C ILE A 12 26.24 28.09 -16.21
N ILE A 13 25.39 28.47 -15.25
CA ILE A 13 25.25 27.75 -13.97
C ILE A 13 24.77 26.31 -14.18
N LYS A 14 23.79 26.09 -15.06
CA LYS A 14 23.26 24.74 -15.37
C LYS A 14 24.31 23.83 -16.00
N ASN A 15 25.26 24.40 -16.74
CA ASN A 15 26.34 23.66 -17.41
C ASN A 15 27.56 23.41 -16.51
N ILE A 16 27.53 23.83 -15.24
CA ILE A 16 28.59 23.49 -14.28
C ILE A 16 28.46 22.02 -13.89
N GLU A 17 29.47 21.22 -14.22
CA GLU A 17 29.56 19.82 -13.79
C GLU A 17 29.97 19.74 -12.30
N ILE A 18 29.07 19.19 -11.48
CA ILE A 18 29.35 18.90 -10.07
C ILE A 18 29.71 17.42 -9.95
N ASN A 19 31.01 17.14 -9.87
CA ASN A 19 31.54 15.78 -9.95
C ASN A 19 31.49 14.99 -8.63
N ILE A 20 31.16 15.62 -7.50
CA ILE A 20 31.08 14.96 -6.20
C ILE A 20 29.89 15.49 -5.42
N LEU A 21 28.83 14.68 -5.32
CA LEU A 21 27.75 14.88 -4.37
C LEU A 21 28.00 13.98 -3.16
N LYS A 22 28.22 14.60 -2.00
CA LYS A 22 28.36 13.85 -0.75
C LYS A 22 27.00 13.28 -0.37
N LYS A 23 26.95 11.97 -0.11
CA LYS A 23 25.78 11.31 0.49
C LYS A 23 26.02 10.99 1.95
N GLU A 24 24.94 11.00 2.72
CA GLU A 24 24.94 10.61 4.13
C GLU A 24 23.64 9.86 4.45
N LYS A 25 23.71 8.96 5.44
CA LYS A 25 22.51 8.30 5.98
C LYS A 25 21.91 9.19 7.05
N ARG A 26 20.60 9.41 6.97
CA ARG A 26 19.84 10.20 7.94
C ARG A 26 18.65 9.39 8.44
N TYR A 27 18.18 9.68 9.64
CA TYR A 27 16.88 9.18 10.08
C TYR A 27 15.78 9.83 9.24
N LEU A 28 14.67 9.11 9.02
CA LEU A 28 13.55 9.60 8.21
C LEU A 28 12.99 10.93 8.75
N THR A 29 12.99 11.11 10.07
CA THR A 29 12.56 12.33 10.75
C THR A 29 13.41 13.56 10.41
N ASP A 30 14.67 13.35 10.01
CA ASP A 30 15.64 14.41 9.71
C ASP A 30 15.92 14.54 8.20
N ALA A 31 15.14 13.85 7.36
CA ALA A 31 15.33 13.78 5.92
C ALA A 31 14.53 14.83 5.13
N LEU A 32 13.60 15.54 5.78
CA LEU A 32 12.79 16.56 5.13
C LEU A 32 13.68 17.68 4.53
N GLY A 33 13.47 17.98 3.25
CA GLY A 33 14.25 19.00 2.52
C GLY A 33 15.52 18.48 1.83
N PHE A 34 15.85 17.19 1.99
CA PHE A 34 16.95 16.55 1.26
C PHE A 34 16.44 15.82 0.01
N VAL A 35 17.38 15.52 -0.90
CA VAL A 35 17.15 14.72 -2.11
C VAL A 35 17.68 13.31 -1.87
N LEU A 36 16.96 12.29 -2.34
CA LEU A 36 17.42 10.91 -2.29
C LEU A 36 18.72 10.76 -3.09
N ALA A 37 19.71 10.09 -2.48
CA ALA A 37 20.99 9.82 -3.12
C ALA A 37 20.96 8.60 -4.06
N GLU A 38 19.98 7.71 -3.86
CA GLU A 38 19.76 6.48 -4.61
C GLU A 38 18.28 6.09 -4.50
N ASP A 39 17.82 5.21 -5.41
CA ASP A 39 16.45 4.72 -5.40
C ASP A 39 16.15 3.91 -4.13
N ILE A 40 14.95 4.07 -3.58
CA ILE A 40 14.45 3.26 -2.47
C ILE A 40 13.53 2.18 -3.03
N ILE A 41 13.97 0.93 -2.95
CA ILE A 41 13.24 -0.23 -3.47
C ILE A 41 12.56 -0.93 -2.30
N ALA A 42 11.25 -1.18 -2.41
CA ALA A 42 10.52 -1.98 -1.43
C ALA A 42 11.02 -3.43 -1.44
N ASP A 43 11.24 -3.99 -0.26
CA ASP A 43 11.70 -5.37 -0.05
C ASP A 43 10.56 -6.40 -0.06
N HIS A 44 9.31 -5.97 0.15
CA HIS A 44 8.12 -6.80 0.12
C HIS A 44 6.88 -6.04 -0.37
N ASN A 45 5.82 -6.78 -0.70
CA ASN A 45 4.52 -6.19 -1.03
C ASN A 45 3.89 -5.58 0.23
N SER A 46 3.18 -4.46 0.06
CA SER A 46 2.36 -3.87 1.11
C SER A 46 0.95 -3.61 0.57
N PRO A 47 -0.08 -4.32 1.04
CA PRO A 47 -0.05 -5.40 2.04
C PRO A 47 0.63 -6.68 1.52
N GLU A 48 1.20 -7.48 2.43
CA GLU A 48 1.85 -8.75 2.08
C GLU A 48 0.83 -9.84 1.69
N PHE A 49 -0.34 -9.81 2.33
CA PHE A 49 -1.44 -10.75 2.10
C PHE A 49 -2.71 -10.01 1.65
N PRO A 50 -3.66 -10.69 0.98
CA PRO A 50 -4.94 -10.10 0.66
C PRO A 50 -5.69 -9.65 1.91
N THR A 51 -6.11 -8.39 1.93
CA THR A 51 -6.88 -7.79 3.02
C THR A 51 -8.21 -7.25 2.53
N SER A 52 -9.17 -7.18 3.45
CA SER A 52 -10.46 -6.58 3.23
C SER A 52 -10.30 -5.07 3.06
N ALA A 53 -10.67 -4.56 1.88
CA ALA A 53 -10.57 -3.14 1.56
C ALA A 53 -11.60 -2.26 2.29
N MET A 54 -12.68 -2.87 2.77
CA MET A 54 -13.78 -2.24 3.48
C MET A 54 -14.28 -3.15 4.60
N ASP A 55 -15.21 -2.65 5.41
CA ASP A 55 -16.00 -3.48 6.30
C ASP A 55 -17.05 -4.26 5.50
N GLY A 56 -17.25 -5.53 5.82
CA GLY A 56 -18.12 -6.36 4.99
C GLY A 56 -18.22 -7.82 5.41
N TYR A 57 -18.57 -8.64 4.42
CA TYR A 57 -18.65 -10.10 4.55
C TYR A 57 -17.84 -10.75 3.44
N ALA A 58 -16.85 -11.53 3.85
CA ALA A 58 -16.09 -12.39 2.96
C ALA A 58 -16.93 -13.63 2.60
N VAL A 59 -17.04 -13.91 1.30
CA VAL A 59 -17.90 -14.96 0.74
C VAL A 59 -17.18 -15.70 -0.39
N LYS A 60 -17.73 -16.86 -0.76
CA LYS A 60 -17.52 -17.49 -2.08
C LYS A 60 -18.53 -16.90 -3.06
N HIS A 61 -18.07 -16.41 -4.21
CA HIS A 61 -18.93 -15.79 -5.21
C HIS A 61 -20.04 -16.74 -5.67
N GLU A 62 -19.71 -18.02 -5.86
CA GLU A 62 -20.65 -19.06 -6.27
C GLU A 62 -21.82 -19.26 -5.30
N ASP A 63 -21.60 -19.00 -4.00
CA ASP A 63 -22.61 -19.18 -2.97
C ASP A 63 -23.66 -18.06 -2.95
N LEU A 64 -23.42 -16.95 -3.67
CA LEU A 64 -24.42 -15.90 -3.84
C LEU A 64 -25.71 -16.42 -4.51
N ALA A 65 -25.61 -17.47 -5.33
CA ALA A 65 -26.77 -18.14 -5.93
C ALA A 65 -27.70 -18.82 -4.91
N LEU A 66 -27.22 -19.12 -3.69
CA LEU A 66 -28.05 -19.69 -2.62
C LEU A 66 -29.06 -18.68 -2.04
N GLY A 67 -28.84 -17.38 -2.27
CA GLY A 67 -29.72 -16.28 -1.85
C GLY A 67 -29.66 -15.95 -0.35
N LYS A 68 -29.13 -16.83 0.50
CA LYS A 68 -28.89 -16.60 1.93
C LYS A 68 -27.62 -17.31 2.38
N LEU A 69 -26.82 -16.62 3.18
CA LEU A 69 -25.59 -17.15 3.80
C LEU A 69 -25.65 -16.97 5.32
N SER A 70 -25.08 -17.92 6.05
CA SER A 70 -24.95 -17.85 7.50
C SER A 70 -23.60 -17.25 7.89
N ILE A 71 -23.59 -16.26 8.79
CA ILE A 71 -22.34 -15.72 9.32
C ILE A 71 -21.72 -16.77 10.26
N SER A 72 -20.58 -17.36 9.88
CA SER A 72 -19.91 -18.39 10.67
C SER A 72 -18.95 -17.83 11.72
N SER A 73 -18.31 -16.70 11.42
CA SER A 73 -17.39 -16.04 12.35
C SER A 73 -17.17 -14.55 12.04
N ILE A 74 -16.36 -13.90 12.87
CA ILE A 74 -16.01 -12.48 12.78
C ILE A 74 -14.49 -12.36 12.82
N ASN A 75 -13.91 -11.69 11.82
CA ASN A 75 -12.47 -11.49 11.65
C ASN A 75 -12.11 -10.00 11.78
N PRO A 76 -11.67 -9.51 12.95
CA PRO A 76 -11.19 -8.14 13.12
C PRO A 76 -9.78 -7.93 12.54
N ALA A 77 -9.44 -6.68 12.22
CA ALA A 77 -8.10 -6.34 11.72
C ALA A 77 -7.02 -6.68 12.76
N GLY A 78 -5.89 -7.22 12.29
CA GLY A 78 -4.80 -7.70 13.14
C GLY A 78 -5.06 -9.05 13.82
N SER A 79 -6.14 -9.75 13.49
CA SER A 79 -6.39 -11.11 13.94
C SER A 79 -5.68 -12.14 13.07
N ASP A 80 -5.12 -13.17 13.70
CA ASP A 80 -4.58 -14.37 13.04
C ASP A 80 -5.67 -15.43 12.77
N LEU A 81 -6.93 -15.01 12.56
CA LEU A 81 -8.05 -15.92 12.37
C LEU A 81 -7.80 -16.85 11.17
N VAL A 82 -7.78 -18.17 11.42
CA VAL A 82 -7.50 -19.21 10.42
C VAL A 82 -8.80 -19.82 9.85
N ASP A 83 -9.94 -19.19 10.13
CA ASP A 83 -11.25 -19.69 9.69
C ASP A 83 -11.37 -19.65 8.17
N GLU A 84 -12.05 -20.65 7.61
CA GLU A 84 -12.33 -20.77 6.18
C GLU A 84 -13.80 -20.47 5.89
N VAL A 85 -14.07 -19.78 4.78
CA VAL A 85 -15.42 -19.67 4.22
C VAL A 85 -15.80 -21.01 3.61
N VAL A 86 -16.72 -21.72 4.25
CA VAL A 86 -17.31 -22.97 3.75
C VAL A 86 -18.61 -22.69 3.00
N ARG A 87 -19.08 -23.70 2.25
CA ARG A 87 -20.25 -23.53 1.38
C ARG A 87 -21.48 -23.07 2.17
N GLY A 88 -22.12 -21.98 1.73
CA GLY A 88 -23.31 -21.41 2.36
C GLY A 88 -23.06 -20.58 3.61
N THR A 89 -21.79 -20.27 3.91
CA THR A 89 -21.43 -19.36 5.01
C THR A 89 -20.71 -18.11 4.52
N CYS A 90 -20.57 -17.15 5.42
CA CYS A 90 -19.73 -15.97 5.24
C CYS A 90 -19.04 -15.61 6.54
N ILE A 91 -17.95 -14.86 6.45
CA ILE A 91 -17.21 -14.37 7.61
C ILE A 91 -17.27 -12.85 7.60
N LYS A 92 -17.68 -12.24 8.72
CA LYS A 92 -17.69 -10.78 8.85
C LYS A 92 -16.26 -10.27 8.92
N THR A 93 -15.87 -9.36 8.04
CA THR A 93 -14.54 -8.73 8.02
C THR A 93 -14.66 -7.22 8.24
N PHE A 94 -13.54 -6.61 8.61
CA PHE A 94 -13.38 -5.17 8.76
C PHE A 94 -12.23 -4.70 7.88
N THR A 95 -12.13 -3.39 7.68
CA THR A 95 -11.05 -2.77 6.90
C THR A 95 -9.69 -3.18 7.45
N GLY A 96 -8.85 -3.78 6.61
CA GLY A 96 -7.53 -4.29 6.99
C GLY A 96 -7.52 -5.70 7.59
N SER A 97 -8.67 -6.35 7.79
CA SER A 97 -8.72 -7.78 8.12
C SER A 97 -8.10 -8.61 7.01
N LEU A 98 -7.35 -9.67 7.36
CA LEU A 98 -6.91 -10.66 6.36
C LEU A 98 -8.13 -11.29 5.71
N MET A 99 -8.07 -11.51 4.39
CA MET A 99 -9.14 -12.23 3.71
C MET A 99 -9.14 -13.70 4.18
N PRO A 100 -10.26 -14.21 4.71
CA PRO A 100 -10.33 -15.59 5.17
C PRO A 100 -10.08 -16.59 4.03
N HIS A 101 -9.55 -17.77 4.37
CA HIS A 101 -9.33 -18.80 3.37
C HIS A 101 -10.65 -19.19 2.68
N GLY A 102 -10.57 -19.54 1.40
CA GLY A 102 -11.71 -19.93 0.59
C GLY A 102 -12.62 -18.78 0.14
N ALA A 103 -12.47 -17.57 0.68
CA ALA A 103 -13.18 -16.40 0.16
C ALA A 103 -12.52 -15.89 -1.13
N ASP A 104 -13.33 -15.53 -2.11
CA ASP A 104 -12.89 -14.88 -3.36
C ASP A 104 -13.54 -13.49 -3.55
N THR A 105 -14.53 -13.16 -2.72
CA THR A 105 -15.37 -11.97 -2.87
C THR A 105 -15.63 -11.33 -1.51
N LEU A 106 -15.64 -10.00 -1.49
CA LEU A 106 -16.05 -9.20 -0.33
C LEU A 106 -17.33 -8.43 -0.69
N ILE A 107 -18.37 -8.56 0.12
CA ILE A 107 -19.58 -7.73 0.02
C ILE A 107 -19.51 -6.62 1.08
N PRO A 108 -19.46 -5.33 0.68
CA PRO A 108 -19.47 -4.21 1.63
C PRO A 108 -20.80 -4.04 2.33
N ILE A 109 -20.76 -3.46 3.53
CA ILE A 109 -21.95 -3.03 4.31
C ILE A 109 -22.19 -1.53 4.23
#